data_AF-A0A1G7FF86-F1
#
_entry.id   AF-A0A1G7FF86-F1
#
_cell.length_a   1.000
_cell.length_b   1.000
_cell.length_c   1.000
_cell.angle_alpha   90.00
_cell.angle_beta   90.00
_cell.angle_gamma   90.00
#
_symmetry.space_group_name_H-M   'P 1'
#
loop_
_entity.id
_entity.type
_entity.pdbx_description
1 polymer ?
#
loop_
_entity_poly.entity_id
_entity_poly.type
_entity_poly.pdbx_seq_one_letter_code
_entity_poly.pdbx_strand_id
1 'polypeptide(L)'
;MQAKLNTRALLDQVIPAYEGVFSDLYSATSLQVLQSCLQGQMDGAEIIEKALIKYAGRSRSQSWIREKSIRIEELLGKWKEERTSPSQTEALKGMITLLLTFQAQLKQLEQQMEEISVQLPELDLLKYIPGIGEKLERL
;
A
#
# COMPACT_ATOMS: atom_id res chain seq x y z
N MET A 1 -7.82 7.25 10.03
CA MET A 1 -9.05 7.10 9.21
C MET A 1 -9.78 5.83 9.64
N GLN A 2 -11.07 5.93 9.95
CA GLN A 2 -11.92 4.78 10.34
C GLN A 2 -11.89 3.64 9.32
N ALA A 3 -11.77 3.96 8.03
CA ALA A 3 -11.63 2.99 6.95
C ALA A 3 -10.49 1.99 7.19
N LYS A 4 -9.32 2.45 7.70
CA LYS A 4 -8.18 1.57 8.00
C LYS A 4 -8.52 0.54 9.09
N LEU A 5 -9.17 0.97 10.17
CA LEU A 5 -9.56 0.10 11.28
C LEU A 5 -10.58 -0.97 10.82
N ASN A 6 -11.58 -0.55 10.05
CA ASN A 6 -12.58 -1.47 9.50
C ASN A 6 -11.95 -2.49 8.52
N THR A 7 -10.98 -2.05 7.70
CA THR A 7 -10.21 -2.95 6.83
C THR A 7 -9.41 -3.97 7.64
N ARG A 8 -8.79 -3.57 8.76
CA ARG A 8 -7.99 -4.49 9.59
C ARG A 8 -8.83 -5.60 10.18
N ALA A 9 -9.97 -5.26 10.78
CA ALA A 9 -10.87 -6.25 11.35
C ALA A 9 -11.39 -7.25 10.29
N LEU A 10 -11.70 -6.78 9.09
CA LEU A 10 -12.10 -7.67 7.98
C LEU A 10 -10.92 -8.50 7.46
N LEU A 11 -9.72 -7.93 7.40
CA LEU A 11 -8.52 -8.65 7.01
C LEU A 11 -8.24 -9.81 7.96
N ASP A 12 -8.30 -9.59 9.26
CA ASP A 12 -8.07 -10.63 10.27
C ASP A 12 -9.09 -11.78 10.19
N GLN A 13 -10.30 -11.50 9.67
CA GLN A 13 -11.34 -12.51 9.43
C GLN A 13 -11.16 -13.27 8.11
N VAL A 14 -10.62 -12.62 7.08
CA VAL A 14 -10.55 -13.19 5.72
C VAL A 14 -9.19 -13.79 5.43
N ILE A 15 -8.08 -13.13 5.75
CA ILE A 15 -6.72 -13.65 5.56
C ILE A 15 -5.94 -13.41 6.86
N PRO A 16 -6.11 -14.30 7.86
CA PRO A 16 -5.43 -14.19 9.13
C PRO A 16 -3.90 -14.12 8.95
N ALA A 17 -3.20 -13.37 9.80
CA ALA A 17 -1.74 -13.24 9.78
C ALA A 17 -1.11 -12.53 8.56
N TYR A 18 -1.90 -11.94 7.65
CA TYR A 18 -1.36 -11.12 6.56
C TYR A 18 -0.48 -9.95 7.05
N GLU A 19 -0.79 -9.38 8.23
CA GLU A 19 0.02 -8.34 8.86
C GLU A 19 1.48 -8.77 9.14
N GLY A 20 1.75 -10.08 9.24
CA GLY A 20 3.11 -10.62 9.39
C GLY A 20 3.93 -10.60 8.10
N VAL A 21 3.30 -10.32 6.96
CA VAL A 21 3.99 -10.24 5.65
C VAL A 21 4.61 -8.86 5.46
N PHE A 22 3.88 -7.78 5.74
CA PHE A 22 4.34 -6.41 5.51
C PHE A 22 4.38 -5.61 6.81
N SER A 23 5.52 -4.95 7.08
CA SER A 23 5.65 -4.06 8.23
C SER A 23 4.72 -2.85 8.16
N ASP A 24 4.45 -2.35 6.95
CA ASP A 24 3.39 -1.38 6.67
C ASP A 24 2.29 -2.03 5.84
N LEU A 25 1.25 -2.47 6.55
CA LEU A 25 0.05 -3.08 5.98
C LEU A 25 -0.63 -2.17 4.94
N TYR A 26 -0.60 -0.87 5.15
CA TYR A 26 -1.28 0.10 4.29
C TYR A 26 -0.37 0.71 3.24
N SER A 27 0.86 0.23 3.08
CA SER A 27 1.69 0.63 1.95
C SER A 27 1.02 0.25 0.62
N ALA A 28 1.24 1.04 -0.43
CA ALA A 28 0.68 0.75 -1.75
C ALA A 28 1.07 -0.66 -2.25
N THR A 29 2.32 -1.07 -2.01
CA THR A 29 2.80 -2.42 -2.34
C THR A 29 2.02 -3.50 -1.61
N SER A 30 1.85 -3.38 -0.28
CA SER A 30 1.09 -4.33 0.53
C SER A 30 -0.36 -4.44 0.03
N LEU A 31 -1.05 -3.31 -0.15
CA LEU A 31 -2.44 -3.30 -0.61
C LEU A 31 -2.62 -3.89 -2.02
N GLN A 32 -1.70 -3.63 -2.96
CA GLN A 32 -1.77 -4.21 -4.30
C GLN A 32 -1.50 -5.72 -4.31
N VAL A 33 -0.55 -6.19 -3.48
CA VAL A 33 -0.32 -7.63 -3.29
C VAL A 33 -1.56 -8.29 -2.71
N LEU A 34 -2.14 -7.72 -1.65
CA LEU A 34 -3.36 -8.23 -1.01
C LEU A 34 -4.53 -8.30 -2.01
N GLN A 35 -4.68 -7.28 -2.86
CA GLN A 35 -5.70 -7.27 -3.90
C GLN A 35 -5.50 -8.41 -4.90
N SER A 36 -4.27 -8.64 -5.38
CA SER A 36 -3.96 -9.76 -6.28
C SER A 36 -4.18 -11.13 -5.63
N CYS A 37 -3.88 -11.27 -4.33
CA CYS A 37 -4.20 -12.47 -3.55
C CYS A 37 -5.71 -12.75 -3.54
N LEU A 38 -6.53 -11.76 -3.20
CA LEU A 38 -7.99 -11.90 -3.13
C LEU A 38 -8.63 -12.17 -4.50
N GLN A 39 -8.00 -11.71 -5.58
CA GLN A 39 -8.43 -11.98 -6.95
C GLN A 39 -8.03 -13.38 -7.45
N GLY A 40 -7.32 -14.17 -6.65
CA GLY A 40 -6.87 -15.51 -7.04
C GLY A 40 -5.78 -15.49 -8.12
N GLN A 41 -5.07 -14.36 -8.28
CA GLN A 41 -4.02 -14.19 -9.29
C GLN A 41 -2.64 -14.70 -8.84
N MET A 42 -2.55 -15.18 -7.62
CA MET A 42 -1.28 -15.51 -6.94
C MET A 42 -1.21 -17.02 -6.73
N ASP A 43 -0.61 -17.73 -7.69
CA ASP A 43 -0.45 -19.18 -7.65
C ASP A 43 1.02 -19.56 -7.90
N GLY A 44 1.71 -19.93 -6.82
CA GLY A 44 3.14 -20.25 -6.83
C GLY A 44 4.06 -19.05 -6.62
N ALA A 45 5.20 -19.31 -5.99
CA ALA A 45 6.21 -18.30 -5.65
C ALA A 45 6.65 -17.43 -6.84
N GLU A 46 6.82 -17.98 -8.05
CA GLU A 46 7.29 -17.22 -9.21
C GLU A 46 6.32 -16.09 -9.61
N ILE A 47 5.02 -16.36 -9.58
CA ILE A 47 3.98 -15.36 -9.89
C ILE A 47 3.99 -14.26 -8.81
N ILE A 48 4.13 -14.69 -7.55
CA ILE A 48 4.19 -13.78 -6.41
C ILE A 48 5.41 -12.86 -6.50
N GLU A 49 6.58 -13.38 -6.87
CA GLU A 49 7.79 -12.58 -7.07
C GLU A 49 7.62 -11.53 -8.17
N LYS A 50 7.02 -11.90 -9.31
CA LYS A 50 6.71 -10.96 -10.40
C LYS A 50 5.78 -9.85 -9.94
N ALA A 51 4.76 -10.17 -9.15
CA ALA A 51 3.86 -9.18 -8.56
C ALA A 51 4.59 -8.24 -7.59
N LEU A 52 5.45 -8.78 -6.72
CA LEU A 52 6.26 -7.98 -5.79
C LEU A 52 7.21 -7.02 -6.51
N ILE A 53 7.89 -7.48 -7.57
CA ILE A 53 8.76 -6.64 -8.40
C ILE A 53 7.95 -5.49 -9.03
N LYS A 54 6.77 -5.80 -9.57
CA LYS A 54 5.86 -4.81 -10.18
C LYS A 54 5.43 -3.74 -9.17
N TYR A 55 5.07 -4.14 -7.95
CA TYR A 55 4.44 -3.27 -6.96
C TYR A 55 5.42 -2.56 -6.01
N ALA A 56 6.59 -3.13 -5.73
CA ALA A 56 7.60 -2.53 -4.86
C ALA A 56 8.56 -1.59 -5.60
N GLY A 57 8.62 -1.70 -6.94
CA GLY A 57 9.56 -0.97 -7.77
C GLY A 57 11.02 -1.34 -7.50
N ARG A 58 11.95 -0.42 -7.80
CA ARG A 58 13.40 -0.67 -7.75
C ARG A 58 14.03 -0.60 -6.35
N SER A 59 13.24 -0.36 -5.31
CA SER A 59 13.74 -0.06 -3.96
C SER A 59 14.07 -1.28 -3.10
N ARG A 60 13.73 -2.49 -3.55
CA ARG A 60 13.85 -3.72 -2.75
C ARG A 60 14.88 -4.68 -3.32
N SER A 61 15.62 -5.34 -2.43
CA SER A 61 16.58 -6.38 -2.79
C SER A 61 15.89 -7.65 -3.26
N GLN A 62 16.58 -8.47 -4.03
CA GLN A 62 16.12 -9.81 -4.42
C GLN A 62 15.85 -10.70 -3.20
N SER A 63 16.68 -10.58 -2.15
CA SER A 63 16.45 -11.31 -0.89
C SER A 63 15.13 -10.95 -0.22
N TRP A 64 14.75 -9.67 -0.24
CA TRP A 64 13.46 -9.21 0.30
C TRP A 64 12.29 -9.74 -0.52
N ILE A 65 12.40 -9.71 -1.86
CA ILE A 65 11.36 -10.24 -2.76
C ILE A 65 11.14 -11.73 -2.49
N ARG A 66 12.22 -12.51 -2.39
CA ARG A 66 12.16 -13.95 -2.14
C ARG A 66 11.62 -14.29 -0.74
N GLU A 67 12.00 -13.53 0.28
CA GLU A 67 11.46 -13.69 1.63
C GLU A 67 9.95 -13.45 1.65
N LYS A 68 9.47 -12.39 0.99
CA LYS A 68 8.05 -12.08 0.90
C LYS A 68 7.28 -13.09 0.06
N SER A 69 7.85 -13.57 -1.04
CA SER A 69 7.16 -14.54 -1.91
C SER A 69 6.87 -15.84 -1.19
N ILE A 70 7.84 -16.38 -0.45
CA ILE A 70 7.68 -17.58 0.38
C ILE A 70 6.60 -17.36 1.45
N ARG A 71 6.64 -16.25 2.19
CA ARG A 71 5.63 -15.96 3.22
C ARG A 71 4.22 -15.86 2.65
N ILE A 72 4.06 -15.23 1.48
CA ILE A 72 2.76 -15.10 0.83
C ILE A 72 2.28 -16.46 0.33
N GLU A 73 3.17 -17.28 -0.25
CA GLU A 73 2.82 -18.62 -0.73
C GLU A 73 2.33 -19.51 0.42
N GLU A 74 3.07 -19.56 1.53
CA GLU A 74 2.68 -20.29 2.74
C GLU A 74 1.33 -19.79 3.30
N LEU A 75 1.14 -18.48 3.33
CA LEU A 75 -0.10 -17.85 3.78
C LEU A 75 -1.28 -18.25 2.90
N LEU A 76 -1.12 -18.19 1.57
CA LEU A 76 -2.17 -18.54 0.62
C LEU A 76 -2.49 -20.03 0.65
N GLY A 77 -1.49 -20.89 0.90
CA GLY A 77 -1.70 -22.32 1.12
C GLY A 77 -2.68 -22.58 2.26
N LYS A 78 -2.41 -21.99 3.44
CA LYS A 78 -3.29 -22.10 4.61
C LYS A 78 -4.68 -21.49 4.36
N TRP A 79 -4.70 -20.30 3.73
CA TRP A 79 -5.95 -19.61 3.44
C TRP A 79 -6.88 -20.39 2.50
N LYS A 80 -6.32 -21.09 1.50
CA LYS A 80 -7.09 -21.95 0.58
C LYS A 80 -7.72 -23.16 1.28
N GLU A 81 -7.12 -23.64 2.38
CA GLU A 81 -7.64 -24.76 3.18
C GLU A 81 -8.78 -24.32 4.13
N GLU A 82 -8.80 -23.04 4.51
CA GLU A 82 -9.81 -22.47 5.40
C GLU A 82 -11.09 -22.08 4.65
N ARG A 83 -12.26 -22.35 5.26
CA ARG A 83 -13.55 -21.87 4.73
C ARG A 83 -13.70 -20.39 5.05
N THR A 84 -13.46 -19.53 4.07
CA THR A 84 -13.70 -18.09 4.20
C THR A 84 -15.06 -17.70 3.63
N SER A 85 -15.71 -16.70 4.24
CA SER A 85 -17.00 -16.21 3.79
C SER A 85 -16.86 -15.42 2.48
N PRO A 86 -17.53 -15.82 1.38
CA PRO A 86 -17.46 -15.10 0.11
C PRO A 86 -17.86 -13.63 0.24
N SER A 87 -18.87 -13.32 1.07
CA SER A 87 -19.32 -11.93 1.27
C SER A 87 -18.29 -11.07 2.00
N GLN A 88 -17.57 -11.63 2.96
CA GLN A 88 -16.49 -10.92 3.67
C GLN A 88 -15.30 -10.71 2.74
N THR A 89 -14.96 -11.69 1.91
CA THR A 89 -13.93 -11.58 0.88
C THR A 89 -14.24 -10.45 -0.12
N GLU A 90 -15.47 -10.37 -0.62
CA GLU A 90 -15.88 -9.29 -1.52
C GLU A 90 -15.90 -7.92 -0.82
N ALA A 91 -16.37 -7.85 0.43
CA ALA A 91 -16.31 -6.62 1.22
C ALA A 91 -14.86 -6.13 1.41
N LEU A 92 -13.93 -7.04 1.71
CA LEU A 92 -12.51 -6.72 1.85
C LEU A 92 -11.90 -6.22 0.54
N LYS A 93 -12.22 -6.85 -0.60
CA LYS A 93 -11.80 -6.38 -1.94
C LYS A 93 -12.25 -4.93 -2.18
N GLY A 94 -13.50 -4.62 -1.86
CA GLY A 94 -14.04 -3.26 -1.97
C GLY A 94 -13.29 -2.26 -1.09
N MET A 95 -13.03 -2.61 0.16
CA MET A 95 -12.28 -1.77 1.11
C MET A 95 -10.83 -1.50 0.65
N ILE A 96 -10.14 -2.52 0.14
CA ILE A 96 -8.77 -2.36 -0.40
C ILE A 96 -8.78 -1.47 -1.63
N THR A 97 -9.77 -1.64 -2.51
CA THR A 97 -9.93 -0.79 -3.70
C THR A 97 -10.11 0.67 -3.29
N LEU A 98 -10.97 0.95 -2.32
CA LEU A 98 -11.18 2.30 -1.80
C LEU A 98 -9.90 2.91 -1.21
N LEU A 99 -9.12 2.13 -0.45
CA LEU A 99 -7.85 2.59 0.10
C LEU A 99 -6.83 2.93 -0.99
N LEU A 100 -6.71 2.09 -2.02
CA LEU A 100 -5.83 2.34 -3.16
C LEU A 100 -6.26 3.59 -3.94
N THR A 101 -7.57 3.78 -4.14
CA THR A 101 -8.10 4.99 -4.77
C THR A 101 -7.77 6.25 -3.97
N PHE A 102 -7.94 6.22 -2.64
CA PHE A 102 -7.57 7.35 -1.79
C PHE A 102 -6.07 7.65 -1.84
N GLN A 103 -5.21 6.63 -1.86
CA GLN A 103 -3.76 6.85 -2.02
C GLN A 103 -3.40 7.51 -3.35
N ALA A 104 -4.05 7.08 -4.44
CA ALA A 104 -3.83 7.69 -5.75
C ALA A 104 -4.30 9.16 -5.78
N GLN A 105 -5.46 9.45 -5.19
CA GLN A 105 -5.99 10.81 -5.11
C GLN A 105 -5.11 11.73 -4.25
N LEU A 106 -4.62 11.24 -3.10
CA LEU A 106 -3.68 12.00 -2.26
C LEU A 106 -2.39 12.32 -3.00
N LYS A 107 -1.82 11.34 -3.70
CA LYS A 107 -0.61 11.56 -4.52
C LYS A 107 -0.84 12.59 -5.63
N GLN A 108 -2.02 12.57 -6.27
CA GLN A 108 -2.37 13.56 -7.27
C GLN A 108 -2.50 14.97 -6.65
N LEU A 109 -3.14 15.09 -5.48
CA LEU A 109 -3.23 16.36 -4.76
C LEU A 109 -1.85 16.90 -4.38
N GLU A 110 -0.96 16.05 -3.85
CA GLU A 110 0.42 16.41 -3.54
C GLU A 110 1.16 16.94 -4.78
N GLN A 111 1.01 16.27 -5.92
CA GLN A 111 1.61 16.72 -7.18
C GLN A 111 1.05 18.07 -7.65
N GLN A 112 -0.27 18.27 -7.55
CA GLN A 112 -0.91 19.54 -7.91
C GLN A 112 -0.46 20.68 -6.99
N MET A 113 -0.28 20.40 -5.69
CA MET A 113 0.26 21.38 -4.74
C MET A 113 1.68 21.80 -5.11
N GLU A 114 2.54 20.84 -5.47
CA GLU A 114 3.92 21.12 -5.92
C GLU A 114 3.92 21.97 -7.20
N GLU A 115 3.10 21.60 -8.20
CA GLU A 115 2.99 22.35 -9.46
C GLU A 115 2.53 23.79 -9.25
N ILE A 116 1.55 24.02 -8.36
CA ILE A 116 1.08 25.36 -7.99
C ILE A 116 2.17 26.13 -7.23
N SER A 117 2.89 25.47 -6.32
CA SER A 117 3.96 26.10 -5.54
C SER A 117 5.10 26.60 -6.42
N VAL A 118 5.45 25.89 -7.49
CA VAL A 118 6.48 26.32 -8.45
C VAL A 118 6.05 27.54 -9.28
N GLN A 119 4.73 27.77 -9.42
CA GLN A 119 4.17 28.89 -10.19
C GLN A 119 3.92 30.16 -9.36
N LEU A 120 4.17 30.12 -8.05
CA LEU A 120 4.06 31.25 -7.13
C LEU A 120 5.47 31.81 -6.81
N PRO A 121 5.99 32.79 -7.58
CA PRO A 121 7.31 33.37 -7.33
C PRO A 121 7.42 34.03 -5.94
N GLU A 122 6.31 34.40 -5.30
CA GLU A 122 6.32 34.95 -3.94
C GLU A 122 6.72 33.93 -2.86
N LEU A 123 6.59 32.62 -3.10
CA LEU A 123 7.02 31.57 -2.16
C LEU A 123 8.54 31.40 -2.12
N ASP A 124 9.23 31.64 -3.24
CA ASP A 124 10.70 31.71 -3.23
C ASP A 124 11.20 32.96 -2.52
N LEU A 125 10.50 34.10 -2.62
CA LEU A 125 10.83 35.31 -1.85
C LEU A 125 10.69 35.10 -0.34
N LEU A 126 9.70 34.32 0.12
CA LEU A 126 9.50 34.00 1.54
C LEU A 126 10.66 33.18 2.15
N LYS A 127 11.37 32.37 1.34
CA LYS A 127 12.59 31.65 1.77
C LYS A 127 13.77 32.60 2.06
N TYR A 128 13.80 33.78 1.44
CA TYR A 128 14.85 34.79 1.64
C TYR A 128 14.53 35.82 2.73
N ILE A 129 13.36 35.74 3.38
CA ILE A 129 13.04 36.59 4.53
C ILE A 129 13.68 36.01 5.79
N PRO A 130 14.62 36.72 6.45
CA PRO A 130 15.27 36.24 7.66
C PRO A 130 14.24 35.92 8.75
N GLY A 131 14.29 34.71 9.30
CA GLY A 131 13.38 34.25 10.36
C GLY A 131 12.07 33.59 9.92
N ILE A 132 11.67 33.71 8.64
CA ILE A 132 10.52 32.97 8.06
C ILE A 132 11.01 31.77 7.24
N GLY A 133 12.04 31.94 6.42
CA GLY A 133 12.61 30.85 5.61
C GLY A 133 13.03 29.63 6.43
N GLU A 134 13.69 29.84 7.57
CA GLU A 134 14.14 28.75 8.48
C GLU A 134 12.99 27.94 9.11
N LYS A 135 11.77 28.50 9.18
CA LYS A 135 10.60 27.80 9.75
C LYS A 135 9.84 26.98 8.71
N LEU A 136 9.89 27.41 7.44
CA LEU A 136 9.23 26.73 6.33
C LEU A 136 10.02 25.50 5.87
N GLU A 137 11.34 25.49 6.03
CA GLU A 137 12.19 24.31 5.74
C GLU A 137 12.04 23.15 6.74
N ARG A 138 11.33 23.35 7.85
CA ARG A 138 11.14 22.34 8.93
C ARG A 138 9.72 21.75 8.98
N LEU A 139 8.86 22.11 8.03
CA LEU A 139 7.53 21.51 7.84
C LEU A 139 7.58 20.45 6.74
#